data_AF-A0A0N0K5G7-F1
#
_entry.id   AF-A0A0N0K5G7-F1
#
_cell.length_a   1.000
_cell.length_b   1.000
_cell.length_c   1.000
_cell.angle_alpha   90.00
_cell.angle_beta   90.00
_cell.angle_gamma   90.00
#
_symmetry.space_group_name_H-M   'P 1'
#
loop_
_entity.id
_entity.type
_entity.pdbx_description
1 polymer ?
#
loop_
_entity_poly.entity_id
_entity_poly.type
_entity_poly.pdbx_seq_one_letter_code
_entity_poly.pdbx_strand_id
1 'polypeptide(L)'
;MTEFLDTNVVIYAIEDEGDKRAIARGILARNDLVVSVQTLNEFVSVARRKLRMSWDEIIAIKGLLRTMGVAVVPVSVAAHEHAVALAVRNDIHIYDATIIACALEAGCDTLWTEDLTDGQRFGGLTVRNPFAAA
;
A
#
# COMPACT_ATOMS: atom_id res chain seq x y z
N MET A 1 -10.62 -12.40 -5.13
CA MET A 1 -9.51 -11.59 -5.65
C MET A 1 -9.17 -10.66 -4.50
N THR A 2 -7.95 -10.73 -3.99
CA THR A 2 -7.57 -9.98 -2.79
C THR A 2 -6.50 -8.99 -3.21
N GLU A 3 -6.73 -7.72 -2.91
CA GLU A 3 -5.96 -6.61 -3.47
C GLU A 3 -5.19 -5.90 -2.37
N PHE A 4 -3.91 -5.68 -2.59
CA PHE A 4 -3.03 -5.01 -1.65
C PHE A 4 -2.84 -3.54 -2.02
N LEU A 5 -2.93 -2.65 -1.03
CA LEU A 5 -2.71 -1.23 -1.21
C LEU A 5 -1.34 -0.81 -0.70
N ASP A 6 -0.61 -0.10 -1.53
CA ASP A 6 0.57 0.65 -1.12
C ASP A 6 0.20 1.97 -0.43
N THR A 7 1.17 2.59 0.21
CA THR A 7 1.04 3.83 0.99
C THR A 7 0.57 4.98 0.11
N ASN A 8 1.07 5.09 -1.14
CA ASN A 8 0.69 6.14 -2.08
C ASN A 8 -0.84 6.17 -2.34
N VAL A 9 -1.49 5.01 -2.51
CA VAL A 9 -2.95 4.92 -2.70
C VAL A 9 -3.70 5.48 -1.48
N VAL A 10 -3.27 5.11 -0.27
CA VAL A 10 -3.88 5.60 0.97
C VAL A 10 -3.70 7.11 1.11
N ILE A 11 -2.52 7.63 0.78
CA ILE A 11 -2.20 9.06 0.80
C ILE A 11 -3.07 9.83 -0.20
N TYR A 12 -3.12 9.41 -1.46
CA TYR A 12 -3.88 10.15 -2.47
C TYR A 12 -5.38 10.18 -2.20
N ALA A 13 -5.92 9.18 -1.51
CA ALA A 13 -7.33 9.19 -1.14
C ALA A 13 -7.69 10.27 -0.10
N ILE A 14 -6.73 10.66 0.74
CA ILE A 14 -6.90 11.64 1.83
C ILE A 14 -6.52 13.06 1.44
N GLU A 15 -5.74 13.24 0.37
CA GLU A 15 -5.39 14.58 -0.13
C GLU A 15 -6.66 15.38 -0.50
N ASP A 16 -6.55 16.70 -0.42
CA ASP A 16 -7.70 17.60 -0.59
C ASP A 16 -8.12 17.74 -2.06
N GLU A 17 -7.18 17.74 -3.00
CA GLU A 17 -7.42 17.97 -4.44
C GLU A 17 -6.42 17.20 -5.31
N GLY A 18 -6.79 16.91 -6.56
CA GLY A 18 -5.91 16.29 -7.56
C GLY A 18 -6.54 15.11 -8.32
N ASP A 19 -6.10 14.89 -9.55
CA ASP A 19 -6.64 13.86 -10.45
C ASP A 19 -6.45 12.43 -9.88
N LYS A 20 -5.36 12.22 -9.13
CA LYS A 20 -5.06 10.96 -8.42
C LYS A 20 -6.05 10.64 -7.29
N ARG A 21 -6.71 11.65 -6.70
CA ARG A 21 -7.64 11.47 -5.57
C ARG A 21 -8.86 10.65 -5.96
N ALA A 22 -9.44 10.95 -7.12
CA ALA A 22 -10.63 10.25 -7.61
C ALA A 22 -10.30 8.77 -7.88
N ILE A 23 -9.14 8.52 -8.47
CA ILE A 23 -8.63 7.18 -8.75
C ILE A 23 -8.41 6.40 -7.45
N ALA A 24 -7.69 6.99 -6.48
CA ALA A 24 -7.40 6.36 -5.20
C ALA A 24 -8.67 6.04 -4.40
N ARG A 25 -9.66 6.95 -4.39
CA ARG A 25 -10.98 6.71 -3.78
C ARG A 25 -11.77 5.62 -4.48
N GLY A 26 -11.68 5.53 -5.80
CA GLY A 26 -12.26 4.44 -6.58
C GLY A 26 -11.69 3.08 -6.18
N ILE A 27 -10.38 3.00 -5.91
CA ILE A 27 -9.72 1.79 -5.41
C ILE A 27 -10.17 1.48 -3.99
N LEU A 28 -10.21 2.46 -3.09
CA LEU A 28 -10.65 2.25 -1.71
C LEU A 28 -12.12 1.85 -1.57
N ALA A 29 -12.95 2.10 -2.58
CA ALA A 29 -14.35 1.66 -2.62
C ALA A 29 -14.51 0.19 -3.03
N ARG A 30 -13.42 -0.51 -3.37
CA ARG A 30 -13.44 -1.95 -3.70
C ARG A 30 -13.51 -2.79 -2.42
N ASN A 31 -13.82 -4.07 -2.60
CA ASN A 31 -13.86 -5.04 -1.49
C ASN A 31 -12.54 -5.82 -1.41
N ASP A 32 -12.34 -6.57 -0.33
CA ASP A 32 -11.20 -7.48 -0.13
C ASP A 32 -9.82 -6.80 -0.21
N LEU A 33 -9.76 -5.59 0.34
CA LEU A 33 -8.55 -4.76 0.40
C LEU A 33 -7.67 -5.12 1.60
N VAL A 34 -6.36 -5.14 1.39
CA VAL A 34 -5.34 -5.45 2.39
C VAL A 34 -4.26 -4.38 2.42
N VAL A 35 -3.77 -4.05 3.62
CA VAL A 35 -2.55 -3.26 3.85
C VAL A 35 -1.67 -3.95 4.88
N SER A 36 -0.38 -3.62 4.91
CA SER A 36 0.51 -4.07 6.00
C SER A 36 0.70 -3.01 7.07
N VAL A 37 1.22 -3.42 8.22
CA VAL A 37 1.77 -2.48 9.22
C VAL A 37 2.90 -1.62 8.64
N GLN A 38 3.69 -2.12 7.68
CA GLN A 38 4.70 -1.31 6.99
C GLN A 38 4.05 -0.14 6.23
N THR A 39 3.01 -0.42 5.45
CA THR A 39 2.20 0.59 4.75
C THR A 39 1.63 1.63 5.73
N LEU A 40 1.14 1.19 6.89
CA LEU A 40 0.64 2.10 7.92
C LEU A 40 1.75 2.97 8.55
N ASN A 41 2.95 2.42 8.75
CA ASN A 41 4.09 3.17 9.29
C ASN A 41 4.55 4.25 8.31
N GLU A 42 4.64 3.91 7.02
CA GLU A 42 4.96 4.87 5.96
C GLU A 42 3.88 5.95 5.86
N PHE A 43 2.61 5.57 5.91
CA PHE A 43 1.49 6.51 5.94
C PHE A 43 1.64 7.52 7.07
N VAL A 44 1.86 7.06 8.31
CA VAL A 44 2.05 7.95 9.47
C VAL A 44 3.24 8.87 9.27
N SER A 45 4.37 8.35 8.77
CA SER A 45 5.58 9.14 8.50
C SER A 45 5.31 10.26 7.49
N VAL A 46 4.63 9.93 6.38
CA VAL A 46 4.29 10.90 5.33
C VAL A 46 3.23 11.89 5.80
N ALA A 47 2.17 11.42 6.43
CA ALA A 47 1.11 12.26 6.98
C ALA A 47 1.65 13.30 7.97
N ARG A 48 2.58 12.89 8.85
CA ARG A 48 3.22 13.80 9.80
C ARG A 48 4.20 14.77 9.14
N ARG A 49 5.08 14.29 8.25
CA ARG A 49 6.17 15.11 7.70
C ARG A 49 5.75 15.99 6.53
N LYS A 50 4.98 15.45 5.59
CA LYS A 50 4.61 16.13 4.35
C LYS A 50 3.26 16.83 4.47
N LEU A 51 2.24 16.12 4.98
CA LEU A 51 0.87 16.65 5.08
C LEU A 51 0.61 17.44 6.37
N ARG A 52 1.54 17.41 7.33
CA ARG A 52 1.47 18.12 8.61
C ARG A 52 0.22 17.82 9.44
N MET A 53 -0.36 16.64 9.26
CA MET A 53 -1.56 16.21 9.97
C MET A 53 -1.28 16.04 11.46
N SER A 54 -2.26 16.40 12.28
CA SER A 54 -2.31 16.11 13.71
C SER A 54 -2.41 14.60 13.98
N TRP A 55 -2.11 14.19 15.21
CA TRP A 55 -2.28 12.79 15.61
C TRP A 55 -3.75 12.36 15.58
N ASP A 56 -4.67 13.26 15.91
CA ASP A 56 -6.11 12.97 15.91
C ASP A 56 -6.62 12.68 14.49
N GLU A 57 -6.18 13.44 13.48
CA GLU A 57 -6.52 13.19 12.08
C GLU A 57 -5.96 11.84 11.59
N ILE A 58 -4.72 11.50 11.96
CA ILE A 58 -4.10 10.21 11.62
C ILE A 58 -4.86 9.05 12.27
N ILE A 59 -5.25 9.18 13.53
CA ILE A 59 -6.05 8.18 14.25
C ILE A 59 -7.42 8.01 13.58
N ALA A 60 -8.07 9.11 13.19
CA ALA A 60 -9.35 9.08 12.50
C ALA A 60 -9.26 8.33 11.15
N ILE A 61 -8.23 8.58 10.35
CA ILE A 61 -8.03 7.89 9.06
C ILE A 61 -7.77 6.40 9.26
N LYS A 62 -6.93 6.02 10.22
CA LYS A 62 -6.72 4.61 10.56
C LYS A 62 -8.03 3.95 11.02
N GLY A 63 -8.87 4.67 11.76
CA GLY A 63 -10.21 4.24 12.13
C GLY A 63 -11.10 4.02 10.91
N LEU A 64 -11.06 4.94 9.93
CA LEU A 64 -11.82 4.84 8.68
C LEU A 64 -11.45 3.59 7.88
N LEU A 65 -10.15 3.31 7.68
CA LEU A 65 -9.70 2.11 6.97
C LEU A 65 -10.27 0.83 7.62
N ARG A 66 -10.29 0.78 8.96
CA ARG A 66 -10.88 -0.33 9.70
C ARG A 66 -12.39 -0.42 9.49
N THR A 67 -13.11 0.70 9.51
CA THR A 67 -14.57 0.74 9.26
C THR A 67 -14.91 0.35 7.82
N MET A 68 -14.03 0.64 6.87
CA MET A 68 -14.15 0.22 5.46
C MET A 68 -13.82 -1.26 5.24
N GLY A 69 -13.45 -2.00 6.28
CA GLY A 69 -13.16 -3.43 6.18
C GLY A 69 -11.80 -3.75 5.56
N VAL A 70 -10.88 -2.77 5.47
CA VAL A 70 -9.52 -3.01 4.99
C VAL A 70 -8.79 -3.89 6.01
N ALA A 71 -8.34 -5.07 5.58
CA ALA A 71 -7.60 -5.98 6.43
C ALA A 71 -6.17 -5.46 6.64
N VAL A 72 -5.67 -5.56 7.87
CA VAL A 72 -4.30 -5.16 8.21
C VAL A 72 -3.49 -6.39 8.58
N VAL A 73 -2.41 -6.65 7.83
CA VAL A 73 -1.48 -7.75 8.09
C VAL A 73 -0.21 -7.27 8.81
N PRO A 74 0.36 -8.05 9.74
CA PRO A 74 1.63 -7.72 10.38
C PRO A 74 2.79 -7.86 9.39
N VAL A 75 3.92 -7.23 9.71
CA VAL A 75 5.20 -7.54 9.08
C VAL A 75 5.83 -8.68 9.89
N SER A 76 5.84 -9.89 9.32
CA SER A 76 6.42 -11.07 9.96
C SER A 76 7.94 -11.13 9.72
N VAL A 77 8.65 -11.95 10.51
CA VAL A 77 10.09 -12.23 10.25
C VAL A 77 10.25 -12.92 8.89
N ALA A 78 9.34 -13.83 8.54
CA ALA A 78 9.33 -14.49 7.23
C ALA A 78 9.13 -13.48 6.09
N ALA A 79 8.24 -12.50 6.26
CA ALA A 79 8.01 -11.44 5.28
C ALA A 79 9.27 -10.62 5.09
N HIS A 80 9.97 -10.31 6.18
CA HIS A 80 11.23 -9.58 6.13
C HIS A 80 12.33 -10.36 5.40
N GLU A 81 12.52 -11.64 5.71
CA GLU A 81 13.51 -12.48 5.02
C GLU A 81 13.20 -12.61 3.52
N HIS A 82 11.92 -12.78 3.18
CA HIS A 82 11.47 -12.79 1.80
C HIS A 82 11.69 -11.44 1.11
N ALA A 83 11.42 -10.32 1.79
CA ALA A 83 11.66 -8.97 1.30
C ALA A 83 13.14 -8.73 0.98
N VAL A 84 14.06 -9.16 1.85
CA VAL A 84 15.50 -9.06 1.59
C VAL A 84 15.88 -9.84 0.32
N ALA A 85 15.35 -11.06 0.14
CA ALA A 85 15.59 -11.85 -1.06
C ALA A 85 15.02 -11.19 -2.32
N LEU A 86 13.84 -10.57 -2.24
CA LEU A 86 13.21 -9.82 -3.32
C LEU A 86 14.02 -8.56 -3.67
N ALA A 87 14.48 -7.81 -2.68
CA ALA A 87 15.29 -6.61 -2.85
C ALA A 87 16.59 -6.92 -3.60
N VAL A 88 17.33 -7.95 -3.16
CA VAL A 88 18.57 -8.37 -3.81
C VAL A 88 18.34 -8.85 -5.24
N ARG A 89 17.27 -9.62 -5.49
CA ARG A 89 17.01 -10.20 -6.81
C ARG A 89 16.54 -9.19 -7.84
N ASN A 90 15.74 -8.23 -7.43
CA ASN A 90 15.04 -7.32 -8.34
C ASN A 90 15.58 -5.88 -8.28
N ASP A 91 16.61 -5.62 -7.46
CA ASP A 91 17.19 -4.29 -7.25
C ASP A 91 16.14 -3.24 -6.85
N ILE A 92 15.27 -3.61 -5.90
CA ILE A 92 14.20 -2.75 -5.38
C ILE A 92 14.49 -2.34 -3.93
N HIS A 93 13.98 -1.18 -3.52
CA HIS A 93 14.17 -0.69 -2.16
C HIS A 93 13.49 -1.62 -1.14
N ILE A 94 14.08 -1.75 0.05
CA ILE A 94 13.65 -2.73 1.06
C ILE A 94 12.20 -2.51 1.53
N TYR A 95 11.72 -1.27 1.54
CA TYR A 95 10.35 -0.95 1.91
C TYR A 95 9.34 -1.48 0.87
N ASP A 96 9.59 -1.22 -0.42
CA ASP A 96 8.78 -1.76 -1.51
C ASP A 96 8.83 -3.29 -1.51
N ALA A 97 10.02 -3.87 -1.29
CA ALA A 97 10.18 -5.32 -1.18
C ALA A 97 9.39 -5.91 0.01
N THR A 98 9.30 -5.19 1.12
CA THR A 98 8.51 -5.59 2.30
C THR A 98 7.02 -5.57 1.99
N ILE A 99 6.55 -4.56 1.28
CA ILE A 99 5.16 -4.48 0.82
C ILE A 99 4.82 -5.64 -0.11
N ILE A 100 5.67 -5.95 -1.09
CA ILE A 100 5.50 -7.11 -1.98
C ILE A 100 5.45 -8.42 -1.19
N ALA A 101 6.37 -8.62 -0.24
CA ALA A 101 6.42 -9.83 0.58
C ALA A 101 5.14 -9.99 1.42
N CYS A 102 4.67 -8.91 2.07
CA CYS A 102 3.41 -8.92 2.82
C CYS A 102 2.20 -9.21 1.93
N ALA A 103 2.17 -8.65 0.72
CA ALA A 103 1.09 -8.90 -0.25
C ALA A 103 1.06 -10.38 -0.66
N LEU A 104 2.22 -10.97 -0.91
CA LEU A 104 2.34 -12.40 -1.24
C LEU A 104 1.92 -13.31 -0.08
N GLU A 105 2.34 -13.01 1.15
CA GLU A 105 1.94 -13.76 2.35
C GLU A 105 0.43 -13.65 2.62
N ALA A 106 -0.16 -12.49 2.33
CA ALA A 106 -1.60 -12.28 2.44
C ALA A 106 -2.42 -12.96 1.32
N GLY A 107 -1.75 -13.62 0.36
CA GLY A 107 -2.40 -14.27 -0.78
C GLY A 107 -3.01 -13.28 -1.78
N CYS A 108 -2.52 -12.04 -1.81
CA CYS A 108 -3.00 -11.02 -2.74
C CYS A 108 -2.51 -11.33 -4.17
N ASP A 109 -3.35 -11.02 -5.15
CA ASP A 109 -3.06 -11.21 -6.57
C ASP A 109 -2.76 -9.89 -7.30
N THR A 110 -3.11 -8.76 -6.67
CA THR A 110 -2.91 -7.41 -7.19
C THR A 110 -2.25 -6.53 -6.13
N LEU A 111 -1.23 -5.76 -6.51
CA LEU A 111 -0.64 -4.69 -5.71
C LEU A 111 -0.85 -3.35 -6.42
N TRP A 112 -1.58 -2.43 -5.78
CA TRP A 112 -1.77 -1.07 -6.25
C TRP A 112 -0.64 -0.17 -5.74
N THR A 113 0.22 0.33 -6.63
CA THR A 113 1.39 1.15 -6.28
C THR A 113 1.79 2.05 -7.45
N GLU A 114 2.28 3.26 -7.15
CA GLU A 114 2.89 4.15 -8.13
C GLU A 114 4.38 3.85 -8.37
N ASP A 115 5.06 3.29 -7.38
CA ASP A 115 6.52 3.25 -7.30
C ASP A 115 7.14 2.08 -8.08
N LEU A 116 6.32 1.11 -8.50
CA LEU A 116 6.73 -0.06 -9.27
C LEU A 116 6.20 -0.04 -10.72
N THR A 117 6.82 -0.85 -11.58
CA THR A 117 6.45 -0.93 -13.01
C THR A 117 5.10 -1.63 -13.18
N ASP A 118 4.15 -0.96 -13.85
CA ASP A 118 2.84 -1.57 -14.16
C ASP A 118 3.00 -2.91 -14.92
N GLY A 119 2.26 -3.92 -14.48
CA GLY A 119 2.30 -5.26 -15.07
C GLY A 119 3.49 -6.11 -14.62
N GLN A 120 4.42 -5.59 -13.81
CA GLN A 120 5.47 -6.39 -13.18
C GLN A 120 4.84 -7.48 -12.30
N ARG A 121 5.46 -8.67 -12.28
CA ARG A 121 4.94 -9.83 -11.55
C ARG A 121 5.94 -10.36 -10.53
N PHE A 122 5.44 -10.68 -9.35
CA PHE A 122 6.17 -11.37 -8.30
C PHE A 122 5.37 -12.61 -7.93
N GLY A 123 5.74 -13.77 -8.47
CA GLY A 123 4.93 -14.99 -8.29
C GLY A 123 3.47 -14.81 -8.72
N GLY A 124 2.54 -14.93 -7.77
CA GLY A 124 1.09 -14.74 -7.97
C GLY A 124 0.63 -13.28 -7.99
N LEU A 125 1.47 -12.33 -7.56
CA LEU A 125 1.14 -10.92 -7.44
C LEU A 125 1.44 -10.16 -8.74
N THR A 126 0.49 -9.33 -9.17
CA THR A 126 0.66 -8.42 -10.31
C THR A 126 0.61 -6.98 -9.83
N VAL A 127 1.63 -6.20 -10.21
CA VAL A 127 1.67 -4.75 -9.95
C VAL A 127 0.70 -4.03 -10.87
N ARG A 128 -0.06 -3.12 -10.30
CA ARG A 128 -0.91 -2.17 -11.03
C ARG A 128 -0.59 -0.75 -10.59
N ASN A 129 -0.18 0.08 -11.53
CA ASN A 129 -0.03 1.52 -11.33
C ASN A 129 -1.29 2.23 -11.84
N PRO A 130 -2.20 2.64 -10.94
CA PRO A 130 -3.46 3.24 -11.35
C PRO A 130 -3.30 4.71 -11.76
N PHE A 131 -2.11 5.29 -11.57
CA PHE A 131 -1.83 6.71 -11.77
C PHE A 131 -1.00 6.98 -13.04
N ALA A 132 -0.69 5.96 -13.84
CA ALA A 132 0.15 6.10 -15.05
C ALA A 132 -0.44 7.03 -16.13
N ALA A 133 -1.75 7.29 -16.09
CA ALA A 133 -2.46 8.18 -17.01
C ALA A 133 -3.07 9.42 -16.33
N ALA A 134 -2.74 9.64 -15.06
CA ALA A 134 -3.26 10.74 -14.23
C ALA A 134 -2.40 12.00 -14.31
#